data_AF-E3NSF8-F1
#
_entry.id   AF-E3NSF8-F1
#
_cell.length_a   1.000
_cell.length_b   1.000
_cell.length_c   1.000
_cell.angle_alpha   90.00
_cell.angle_beta   90.00
_cell.angle_gamma   90.00
#
_symmetry.space_group_name_H-M   'P 1'
#
loop_
_entity.id
_entity.type
_entity.pdbx_description
1 polymer ?
#
loop_
_entity_poly.entity_id
_entity_poly.type
_entity_poly.pdbx_seq_one_letter_code
_entity_poly.pdbx_strand_id
1 'polypeptide(L)'
;MNRLIQYGSTDAIPFYNCSWKPESEWWSNGVQRPWLGYPITIFGILIELLYIPIIWIIFKTKLIRHTCYKIIVLLAITDMCATACSCIITGILLIQGAVFCVYPTFIYIIGGIALCTWCGACAITLSLFLNRIVSIGLRDYADKIEKPMAYITMVLCVVYMFYISFFTTPACFNSLIMAWPSDPLSEKEPSQEASNYYRNSSQAWNNWIFIICMVFLFTIYCALVNKLARGQNSKASRAIFIQCCIICFFNSCTAIFYNVLAFITPSPAILVFGQLCWSINHGCPALIYVTMNDTIRREFKKLIFRVTATKVEEGTSSAGVKTMTQSRI
;
A
#
# COMPACT_ATOMS: atom_id res chain seq x y z
N MET A 1 18.14 5.35 -7.65
CA MET A 1 19.06 4.39 -8.29
C MET A 1 20.07 5.03 -9.23
N ASN A 2 19.73 6.11 -9.95
CA ASN A 2 20.65 6.74 -10.92
C ASN A 2 22.01 7.13 -10.32
N ARG A 3 22.02 7.69 -9.09
CA ARG A 3 23.29 8.01 -8.39
C ARG A 3 24.16 6.77 -8.18
N LEU A 4 23.59 5.65 -7.75
CA LEU A 4 24.35 4.40 -7.57
C LEU A 4 24.96 3.90 -8.88
N ILE A 5 24.24 4.04 -10.00
CA ILE A 5 24.75 3.69 -11.34
C ILE A 5 25.87 4.64 -11.77
N GLN A 6 25.69 5.95 -11.54
CA GLN A 6 26.65 6.98 -11.92
C GLN A 6 27.97 6.87 -11.16
N TYR A 7 27.92 6.62 -9.84
CA TYR A 7 29.10 6.59 -8.97
C TYR A 7 29.67 5.17 -8.75
N GLY A 8 28.94 4.12 -9.15
CA GLY A 8 29.38 2.72 -9.10
C GLY A 8 29.32 2.07 -7.71
N SER A 9 29.39 2.83 -6.62
CA SER A 9 29.21 2.36 -5.24
C SER A 9 28.52 3.41 -4.38
N THR A 10 27.96 3.01 -3.24
CA THR A 10 27.35 3.96 -2.28
C THR A 10 28.39 4.90 -1.67
N ASP A 11 29.61 4.42 -1.43
CA ASP A 11 30.66 5.19 -0.77
C ASP A 11 31.24 6.30 -1.66
N ALA A 12 31.08 6.15 -2.97
CA ALA A 12 31.44 7.16 -3.97
C ALA A 12 30.36 8.23 -4.19
N ILE A 13 29.13 8.02 -3.66
CA ILE A 13 28.07 9.03 -3.76
C ILE A 13 28.39 10.16 -2.76
N PRO A 14 28.37 11.43 -3.20
CA PRO A 14 28.59 12.58 -2.32
C PRO A 14 27.74 12.50 -1.05
N PHE A 15 28.40 12.68 0.10
CA PHE A 15 27.83 12.66 1.46
C PHE A 15 27.31 11.30 1.98
N TYR A 16 27.35 10.21 1.19
CA TYR A 16 26.96 8.86 1.66
C TYR A 16 28.15 8.01 2.13
N ASN A 17 29.36 8.58 2.17
CA ASN A 17 30.58 7.87 2.54
C ASN A 17 30.64 7.63 4.06
N CYS A 18 30.67 6.34 4.44
CA CYS A 18 30.72 5.90 5.83
C CYS A 18 32.14 5.55 6.32
N SER A 19 33.18 5.68 5.47
CA SER A 19 34.54 5.17 5.71
C SER A 19 35.35 5.97 6.74
N TRP A 20 34.85 7.11 7.21
CA TRP A 20 35.52 7.90 8.24
C TRP A 20 35.46 7.26 9.64
N LYS A 21 34.63 6.21 9.81
CA LYS A 21 34.48 5.43 11.04
C LYS A 21 34.35 3.93 10.69
N PRO A 22 34.97 3.00 11.43
CA PRO A 22 34.82 1.58 11.18
C PRO A 22 33.38 1.08 11.47
N GLU A 23 32.96 0.04 10.75
CA GLU A 23 31.62 -0.58 10.89
C GLU A 23 31.28 -0.98 12.33
N SER A 24 32.26 -1.51 13.07
CA SER A 24 32.09 -1.91 14.48
C SER A 24 31.59 -0.77 15.36
N GLU A 25 31.99 0.46 15.07
CA GLU A 25 31.52 1.61 15.82
C GLU A 25 30.21 2.18 15.26
N TRP A 26 29.80 1.87 14.03
CA TRP A 26 28.48 2.30 13.52
C TRP A 26 27.33 1.62 14.26
N TRP A 27 27.55 0.41 14.75
CA TRP A 27 26.58 -0.29 15.61
C TRP A 27 26.23 0.47 16.89
N SER A 28 27.14 1.28 17.45
CA SER A 28 26.85 2.08 18.64
C SER A 28 25.94 3.29 18.38
N ASN A 29 25.73 3.67 17.11
CA ASN A 29 24.89 4.80 16.74
C ASN A 29 23.40 4.41 16.64
N GLY A 30 23.10 3.12 16.62
CA GLY A 30 21.74 2.60 16.56
C GLY A 30 21.19 2.16 17.92
N VAL A 31 19.91 1.79 17.92
CA VAL A 31 19.24 1.28 19.12
C VAL A 31 18.51 -0.01 18.76
N GLN A 32 18.85 -1.10 19.46
CA GLN A 32 18.13 -2.36 19.33
C GLN A 32 16.73 -2.23 19.91
N ARG A 33 15.72 -2.58 19.11
CA ARG A 33 14.31 -2.50 19.49
C ARG A 33 13.59 -3.80 19.13
N PRO A 34 14.00 -4.95 19.68
CA PRO A 34 13.36 -6.24 19.40
C PRO A 34 11.86 -6.23 19.76
N TRP A 35 11.47 -5.46 20.78
CA TRP A 35 10.07 -5.30 21.19
C TRP A 35 9.18 -4.71 20.09
N LEU A 36 9.73 -3.92 19.17
CA LEU A 36 9.02 -3.40 17.99
C LEU A 36 9.30 -4.26 16.76
N GLY A 37 10.55 -4.66 16.57
CA GLY A 37 11.01 -5.37 15.37
C GLY A 37 10.40 -6.77 15.21
N TYR A 38 10.29 -7.57 16.28
CA TYR A 38 9.67 -8.90 16.19
C TYR A 38 8.18 -8.82 15.81
N PRO A 39 7.33 -8.03 16.50
CA PRO A 39 5.92 -7.94 16.14
C PRO A 39 5.67 -7.48 14.69
N ILE A 40 6.39 -6.46 14.21
CA ILE A 40 6.18 -5.99 12.83
C ILE A 40 6.69 -6.99 11.80
N THR A 41 7.78 -7.72 12.08
CA THR A 41 8.28 -8.78 11.19
C THR A 41 7.26 -9.91 11.07
N ILE A 42 6.73 -10.39 12.20
CA ILE A 42 5.71 -11.44 12.24
C ILE A 42 4.45 -10.98 11.50
N PHE A 43 4.00 -9.75 11.75
CA PHE A 43 2.87 -9.16 11.04
C PHE A 43 3.11 -9.14 9.52
N GLY A 44 4.28 -8.68 9.07
CA GLY A 44 4.65 -8.66 7.66
C GLY A 44 4.59 -10.03 7.01
N ILE A 45 5.18 -11.06 7.64
CA ILE A 45 5.16 -12.44 7.14
C ILE A 45 3.72 -12.95 7.00
N LEU A 46 2.87 -12.71 8.00
CA LEU A 46 1.46 -13.13 7.94
C LEU A 46 0.69 -12.43 6.81
N ILE A 47 0.95 -11.14 6.59
CA ILE A 47 0.34 -10.37 5.50
C ILE A 47 0.81 -10.88 4.13
N GLU A 48 2.10 -11.16 3.94
CA GLU A 48 2.63 -11.74 2.70
C GLU A 48 1.95 -13.07 2.37
N LEU A 49 1.85 -13.96 3.37
CA LEU A 49 1.17 -15.24 3.23
C LEU A 49 -0.32 -15.09 2.92
N LEU A 50 -0.94 -13.98 3.32
CA LEU A 50 -2.34 -13.68 3.04
C LEU A 50 -2.55 -13.14 1.62
N TYR A 51 -1.63 -12.34 1.08
CA TYR A 51 -1.74 -11.80 -0.28
C TYR A 51 -1.70 -12.88 -1.37
N ILE A 52 -0.87 -13.91 -1.19
CA ILE A 52 -0.71 -15.01 -2.16
C ILE A 52 -2.06 -15.68 -2.51
N PRO A 53 -2.84 -16.22 -1.55
CA PRO A 53 -4.14 -16.83 -1.85
C PRO A 53 -5.17 -15.82 -2.33
N ILE A 54 -5.12 -14.54 -1.90
CA ILE A 54 -6.03 -13.50 -2.40
C ILE A 54 -5.84 -13.31 -3.91
N ILE A 55 -4.60 -13.12 -4.36
CA ILE A 55 -4.28 -12.94 -5.78
C ILE A 55 -4.71 -14.19 -6.57
N TRP A 56 -4.37 -15.38 -6.07
CA TRP A 56 -4.80 -16.63 -6.69
C TRP A 56 -6.33 -16.74 -6.83
N ILE A 57 -7.10 -16.38 -5.80
CA ILE A 57 -8.57 -16.38 -5.84
C ILE A 57 -9.09 -15.42 -6.91
N ILE A 58 -8.52 -14.23 -7.05
CA ILE A 58 -8.92 -13.23 -8.06
C ILE A 58 -8.84 -13.83 -9.48
N PHE A 59 -7.74 -14.55 -9.77
CA PHE A 59 -7.57 -15.22 -11.06
C PHE A 59 -8.47 -16.45 -11.21
N LYS A 60 -8.52 -17.33 -10.19
CA LYS A 60 -9.35 -18.55 -10.18
C LYS A 60 -10.84 -18.24 -10.43
N THR A 61 -11.35 -17.20 -9.79
CA THR A 61 -12.77 -16.80 -9.89
C THR A 61 -13.05 -15.90 -11.09
N LYS A 62 -12.04 -15.61 -11.92
CA LYS A 62 -12.13 -14.71 -13.09
C LYS A 62 -12.57 -13.28 -12.75
N LEU A 63 -12.42 -12.86 -11.49
CA LEU A 63 -12.68 -11.48 -11.05
C LEU A 63 -11.81 -10.46 -11.79
N ILE A 64 -10.61 -10.87 -12.24
CA ILE A 64 -9.70 -10.07 -13.06
C ILE A 64 -10.31 -9.50 -14.35
N ARG A 65 -11.45 -10.05 -14.81
CA ARG A 65 -12.19 -9.50 -15.95
C ARG A 65 -12.71 -8.08 -15.68
N HIS A 66 -13.04 -7.78 -14.42
CA HIS A 66 -13.49 -6.46 -14.01
C HIS A 66 -12.30 -5.49 -13.90
N THR A 67 -12.50 -4.29 -14.40
CA THR A 67 -11.52 -3.21 -14.43
C THR A 67 -10.89 -2.94 -13.07
N CYS A 68 -11.70 -2.81 -12.01
CA CYS A 68 -11.23 -2.53 -10.65
C CYS A 68 -10.27 -3.61 -10.13
N TYR A 69 -10.51 -4.88 -10.46
CA TYR A 69 -9.67 -6.00 -10.02
C TYR A 69 -8.29 -6.01 -10.69
N LYS A 70 -8.16 -5.42 -11.88
CA LYS A 70 -6.85 -5.25 -12.52
C LYS A 70 -5.97 -4.26 -11.75
N ILE A 71 -6.57 -3.14 -11.33
CA ILE A 71 -5.90 -2.13 -10.49
C ILE A 71 -5.58 -2.73 -9.11
N ILE A 72 -6.51 -3.50 -8.52
CA ILE A 72 -6.31 -4.19 -7.23
C ILE A 72 -5.13 -5.18 -7.31
N VAL A 73 -4.96 -5.93 -8.40
CA VAL A 73 -3.82 -6.85 -8.53
C VAL A 73 -2.50 -6.09 -8.61
N LEU A 74 -2.44 -4.97 -9.35
CA LEU A 74 -1.25 -4.10 -9.37
C LEU A 74 -0.95 -3.54 -7.97
N LEU A 75 -1.99 -3.10 -7.25
CA LEU A 75 -1.88 -2.62 -5.88
C LEU A 75 -1.36 -3.71 -4.95
N ALA A 76 -1.92 -4.92 -5.00
CA ALA A 76 -1.52 -6.04 -4.15
C ALA A 76 -0.04 -6.41 -4.35
N ILE A 77 0.45 -6.45 -5.59
CA ILE A 77 1.87 -6.71 -5.88
C ILE A 77 2.74 -5.59 -5.29
N THR A 78 2.29 -4.34 -5.41
CA THR A 78 2.99 -3.17 -4.86
C THR A 78 3.00 -3.20 -3.33
N ASP A 79 1.88 -3.56 -2.70
CA ASP A 79 1.73 -3.67 -1.25
C ASP A 79 2.53 -4.82 -0.65
N MET A 80 2.69 -5.95 -1.36
CA MET A 80 3.62 -7.00 -0.96
C MET A 80 5.05 -6.47 -0.94
N CYS A 81 5.50 -5.82 -2.01
CA CYS A 81 6.85 -5.23 -2.04
C CYS A 81 7.04 -4.18 -0.92
N ALA A 82 6.02 -3.34 -0.68
CA ALA A 82 6.04 -2.35 0.38
C ALA A 82 6.03 -2.99 1.78
N THR A 83 5.29 -4.09 1.98
CA THR A 83 5.20 -4.85 3.23
C THR A 83 6.53 -5.53 3.55
N ALA A 84 7.19 -6.12 2.55
CA ALA A 84 8.54 -6.66 2.71
C ALA A 84 9.50 -5.58 3.24
N CYS A 85 9.42 -4.35 2.71
CA CYS A 85 10.25 -3.23 3.17
C CYS A 85 9.84 -2.73 4.56
N SER A 86 8.56 -2.36 4.74
CA SER A 86 8.04 -1.68 5.92
C SER A 86 7.92 -2.58 7.15
N CYS A 87 7.76 -3.89 6.97
CA CYS A 87 7.55 -4.83 8.06
C CYS A 87 8.74 -5.75 8.23
N ILE A 88 9.10 -6.53 7.20
CA ILE A 88 10.09 -7.61 7.33
C ILE A 88 11.49 -7.04 7.45
N ILE A 89 11.93 -6.27 6.45
CA ILE A 89 13.28 -5.69 6.43
C ILE A 89 13.43 -4.68 7.56
N THR A 90 12.49 -3.75 7.70
CA THR A 90 12.51 -2.77 8.80
C THR A 90 12.52 -3.45 10.17
N GLY A 91 11.74 -4.51 10.37
CA GLY A 91 11.71 -5.25 11.62
C GLY A 91 13.03 -5.95 11.96
N ILE A 92 13.68 -6.56 10.97
CA ILE A 92 15.02 -7.16 11.13
C ILE A 92 16.05 -6.08 11.47
N LEU A 93 16.04 -4.95 10.76
CA LEU A 93 16.97 -3.84 11.01
C LEU A 93 16.75 -3.23 12.41
N LEU A 94 15.50 -3.16 12.90
CA LEU A 94 15.18 -2.74 14.27
C LEU A 94 15.65 -3.74 15.33
N ILE A 95 15.55 -5.05 15.08
CA ILE A 95 16.07 -6.08 16.00
C ILE A 95 17.58 -5.92 16.16
N GLN A 96 18.29 -5.71 15.04
CA GLN A 96 19.75 -5.55 15.04
C GLN A 96 20.19 -4.19 15.60
N GLY A 97 19.35 -3.16 15.51
CA GLY A 97 19.75 -1.78 15.81
C GLY A 97 20.59 -1.17 14.70
N ALA A 98 20.32 -1.54 13.44
CA ALA A 98 21.10 -1.06 12.31
C ALA A 98 20.90 0.44 12.05
N VAL A 99 21.96 1.08 11.54
CA VAL A 99 21.93 2.42 10.94
C VAL A 99 22.40 2.31 9.49
N PHE A 100 22.22 3.36 8.69
CA PHE A 100 22.60 3.37 7.28
C PHE A 100 24.00 2.78 7.02
N CYS A 101 25.01 3.25 7.76
CA CYS A 101 26.41 2.87 7.55
C CYS A 101 26.80 1.44 7.94
N VAL A 102 25.91 0.69 8.58
CA VAL A 102 26.15 -0.74 8.82
C VAL A 102 25.95 -1.54 7.53
N TYR A 103 24.94 -1.18 6.74
CA TYR A 103 24.65 -1.85 5.47
C TYR A 103 24.34 -0.83 4.37
N PRO A 104 25.30 0.04 4.00
CA PRO A 104 25.02 1.24 3.19
C PRO A 104 24.42 0.90 1.83
N THR A 105 24.99 -0.05 1.09
CA THR A 105 24.46 -0.49 -0.20
C THR A 105 23.07 -1.13 -0.09
N PHE A 106 22.88 -2.02 0.88
CA PHE A 106 21.60 -2.70 1.08
C PHE A 106 20.50 -1.70 1.46
N ILE A 107 20.74 -0.86 2.46
CA ILE A 107 19.77 0.14 2.94
C ILE A 107 19.47 1.16 1.83
N TYR A 108 20.46 1.59 1.05
CA TYR A 108 20.25 2.48 -0.08
C TYR A 108 19.31 1.87 -1.14
N ILE A 109 19.54 0.60 -1.50
CA ILE A 109 18.73 -0.10 -2.51
C ILE A 109 17.31 -0.32 -2.00
N ILE A 110 17.16 -0.90 -0.80
CA ILE A 110 15.85 -1.16 -0.19
C ILE A 110 15.10 0.14 0.04
N GLY A 111 15.78 1.21 0.44
CA GLY A 111 15.21 2.53 0.61
C GLY A 111 14.59 3.12 -0.66
N GLY A 112 15.25 2.90 -1.80
CA GLY A 112 14.69 3.29 -3.10
C GLY A 112 13.48 2.43 -3.50
N ILE A 113 13.50 1.12 -3.19
CA ILE A 113 12.36 0.23 -3.41
C ILE A 113 11.18 0.65 -2.53
N ALA A 114 11.41 0.85 -1.23
CA ALA A 114 10.42 1.25 -0.24
C ALA A 114 9.71 2.54 -0.67
N LEU A 115 10.48 3.54 -1.11
CA LEU A 115 9.93 4.80 -1.59
C LEU A 115 9.14 4.64 -2.91
N CYS A 116 9.69 3.88 -3.86
CA CYS A 116 9.02 3.55 -5.12
C CYS A 116 7.66 2.89 -4.87
N THR A 117 7.61 1.89 -3.98
CA THR A 117 6.37 1.18 -3.64
C THR A 117 5.41 2.05 -2.84
N TRP A 118 5.90 2.94 -1.96
CA TRP A 118 5.08 3.90 -1.23
C TRP A 118 4.36 4.87 -2.19
N CYS A 119 5.13 5.58 -3.02
CA CYS A 119 4.58 6.53 -3.98
C CYS A 119 3.70 5.83 -5.04
N GLY A 120 4.10 4.64 -5.48
CA GLY A 120 3.31 3.78 -6.35
C GLY A 120 1.96 3.43 -5.73
N ALA A 121 1.94 2.94 -4.50
CA ALA A 121 0.72 2.59 -3.78
C ALA A 121 -0.22 3.79 -3.62
N CYS A 122 0.31 5.00 -3.34
CA CYS A 122 -0.48 6.24 -3.32
C CYS A 122 -1.17 6.50 -4.67
N ALA A 123 -0.42 6.44 -5.78
CA ALA A 123 -0.96 6.69 -7.12
C ALA A 123 -1.98 5.63 -7.57
N ILE A 124 -1.71 4.36 -7.27
CA ILE A 124 -2.62 3.25 -7.59
C ILE A 124 -3.90 3.36 -6.76
N THR A 125 -3.81 3.72 -5.49
CA THR A 125 -4.98 3.90 -4.61
C THR A 125 -5.85 5.07 -5.07
N LEU A 126 -5.25 6.20 -5.46
CA LEU A 126 -5.99 7.31 -6.09
C LEU A 126 -6.71 6.85 -7.36
N SER A 127 -6.02 6.10 -8.21
CA SER A 127 -6.58 5.56 -9.46
C SER A 127 -7.74 4.60 -9.22
N LEU A 128 -7.64 3.73 -8.20
CA LEU A 128 -8.71 2.82 -7.79
C LEU A 128 -9.93 3.59 -7.28
N PHE A 129 -9.71 4.65 -6.50
CA PHE A 129 -10.78 5.45 -5.94
C PHE A 129 -11.48 6.29 -7.01
N LEU A 130 -10.71 6.88 -7.94
CA LEU A 130 -11.25 7.52 -9.13
C LEU A 130 -12.06 6.54 -9.98
N ASN A 131 -11.57 5.31 -10.16
CA ASN A 131 -12.32 4.27 -10.87
C ASN A 131 -13.68 4.03 -10.22
N ARG A 132 -13.75 3.93 -8.90
CA ARG A 132 -15.00 3.77 -8.15
C ARG A 132 -15.96 4.96 -8.32
N ILE A 133 -15.45 6.19 -8.33
CA ILE A 133 -16.26 7.40 -8.59
C ILE A 133 -16.84 7.36 -10.00
N VAL A 134 -16.04 7.02 -11.01
CA VAL A 134 -16.48 6.90 -12.40
C VAL A 134 -17.54 5.80 -12.56
N SER A 135 -17.32 4.62 -11.97
CA SER A 135 -18.28 3.51 -12.00
C SER A 135 -19.67 3.89 -11.45
N ILE A 136 -19.70 4.75 -10.44
CA ILE A 136 -20.93 5.18 -9.77
C ILE A 136 -21.55 6.40 -10.46
N GLY A 137 -20.74 7.41 -10.78
CA GLY A 137 -21.19 8.69 -11.32
C GLY A 137 -21.50 8.67 -12.81
N LEU A 138 -20.84 7.80 -13.59
CA LEU A 138 -20.98 7.68 -15.04
C LEU A 138 -21.46 6.29 -15.43
N ARG A 139 -22.42 5.73 -14.69
CA ARG A 139 -22.90 4.35 -14.86
C ARG A 139 -23.27 4.00 -16.30
N ASP A 140 -23.85 4.93 -17.05
CA ASP A 140 -24.29 4.72 -18.45
C ASP A 140 -23.12 4.63 -19.45
N TYR A 141 -21.94 5.14 -19.09
CA TYR A 141 -20.73 5.14 -19.92
C TYR A 141 -19.59 4.32 -19.31
N ALA A 142 -19.81 3.74 -18.14
CA ALA A 142 -18.82 3.02 -17.35
C ALA A 142 -18.12 1.94 -18.19
N ASP A 143 -18.87 1.12 -18.92
CA ASP A 143 -18.29 0.02 -19.72
C ASP A 143 -17.31 0.50 -20.81
N LYS A 144 -17.54 1.69 -21.38
CA LYS A 144 -16.66 2.27 -22.42
C LYS A 144 -15.45 3.00 -21.83
N ILE A 145 -15.60 3.63 -20.67
CA ILE A 145 -14.58 4.51 -20.07
C ILE A 145 -13.67 3.72 -19.12
N GLU A 146 -14.22 2.81 -18.32
CA GLU A 146 -13.50 2.13 -17.25
C GLU A 146 -12.30 1.35 -17.76
N LYS A 147 -12.49 0.54 -18.80
CA LYS A 147 -11.45 -0.36 -19.30
C LYS A 147 -10.24 0.42 -19.84
N PRO A 148 -10.38 1.39 -20.76
CA PRO A 148 -9.25 2.23 -21.19
C PRO A 148 -8.61 2.99 -20.03
N MET A 149 -9.43 3.59 -19.15
CA MET A 149 -8.95 4.38 -18.02
C MET A 149 -8.06 3.54 -17.10
N ALA A 150 -8.43 2.30 -16.76
CA ALA A 150 -7.60 1.48 -15.90
C ALA A 150 -6.28 1.06 -16.51
N TYR A 151 -6.23 0.74 -17.80
CA TYR A 151 -4.95 0.44 -18.45
C TYR A 151 -4.05 1.68 -18.49
N ILE A 152 -4.61 2.84 -18.80
CA ILE A 152 -3.87 4.11 -18.79
C ILE A 152 -3.35 4.41 -17.39
N THR A 153 -4.20 4.34 -16.36
CA THR A 153 -3.77 4.64 -14.98
C THR A 153 -2.73 3.63 -14.47
N MET A 154 -2.85 2.35 -14.81
CA MET A 154 -1.84 1.35 -14.47
C MET A 154 -0.49 1.67 -15.12
N VAL A 155 -0.46 2.01 -16.41
CA VAL A 155 0.77 2.40 -17.10
C VAL A 155 1.38 3.65 -16.47
N LEU A 156 0.57 4.68 -16.19
CA LEU A 156 1.03 5.90 -15.53
C LEU A 156 1.61 5.62 -14.14
N CYS A 157 0.99 4.73 -13.36
CA CYS A 157 1.51 4.32 -12.05
C CYS A 157 2.87 3.63 -12.17
N VAL A 158 3.04 2.71 -13.13
CA VAL A 158 4.32 2.01 -13.34
C VAL A 158 5.42 2.98 -13.80
N VAL A 159 5.10 3.91 -14.72
CA VAL A 159 6.05 4.95 -15.15
C VAL A 159 6.43 5.86 -13.98
N TYR A 160 5.47 6.22 -13.13
CA TYR A 160 5.72 7.02 -11.93
C TYR A 160 6.61 6.28 -10.92
N MET A 161 6.37 4.99 -10.68
CA MET A 161 7.22 4.14 -9.85
C MET A 161 8.66 4.07 -10.39
N PHE A 162 8.82 3.91 -11.71
CA PHE A 162 10.13 3.97 -12.35
C PHE A 162 10.81 5.32 -12.12
N TYR A 163 10.08 6.43 -12.28
CA TYR A 163 10.62 7.76 -12.01
C TYR A 163 11.12 7.89 -10.57
N ILE A 164 10.31 7.49 -9.59
CA ILE A 164 10.68 7.55 -8.16
C ILE A 164 11.92 6.70 -7.89
N SER A 165 11.96 5.45 -8.37
CA SER A 165 13.07 4.54 -8.10
C SER A 165 14.41 5.05 -8.65
N PHE A 166 14.41 5.64 -9.85
CA PHE A 166 15.65 6.03 -10.52
C PHE A 166 16.10 7.44 -10.20
N PHE A 167 15.18 8.41 -10.20
CA PHE A 167 15.51 9.84 -10.22
C PHE A 167 15.29 10.57 -8.90
N THR A 168 14.84 9.89 -7.85
CA THR A 168 14.67 10.50 -6.52
C THR A 168 15.65 9.97 -5.49
N THR A 169 15.87 10.74 -4.43
CA THR A 169 16.75 10.37 -3.31
C THR A 169 16.13 9.21 -2.52
N PRO A 170 16.82 8.09 -2.30
CA PRO A 170 16.24 6.99 -1.54
C PRO A 170 16.09 7.36 -0.06
N ALA A 171 15.23 6.62 0.62
CA ALA A 171 15.12 6.68 2.07
C ALA A 171 16.23 5.83 2.72
N CYS A 172 16.76 6.22 3.87
CA CYS A 172 17.88 5.58 4.53
C CYS A 172 17.45 5.19 5.94
N PHE A 173 17.33 3.89 6.22
CA PHE A 173 16.90 3.42 7.53
C PHE A 173 17.85 3.85 8.64
N ASN A 174 17.28 4.27 9.77
CA ASN A 174 18.02 4.50 10.99
C ASN A 174 17.21 4.07 12.22
N SER A 175 17.72 3.07 12.97
CA SER A 175 17.07 2.52 14.16
C SER A 175 16.97 3.50 15.34
N LEU A 176 17.82 4.53 15.39
CA LEU A 176 17.75 5.58 16.41
C LEU A 176 16.38 6.25 16.38
N ILE A 177 15.91 6.58 15.17
CA ILE A 177 14.63 7.25 14.92
C ILE A 177 13.53 6.31 14.39
N MET A 178 13.78 5.00 14.33
CA MET A 178 12.79 3.98 13.92
C MET A 178 12.11 4.25 12.57
N ALA A 179 12.80 4.92 11.66
CA ALA A 179 12.22 5.41 10.42
C ALA A 179 13.24 5.40 9.26
N TRP A 180 12.74 5.71 8.07
CA TRP A 180 13.52 5.86 6.85
C TRP A 180 13.54 7.33 6.40
N PRO A 181 14.31 8.21 7.06
CA PRO A 181 14.55 9.57 6.58
C PRO A 181 15.27 9.58 5.23
N SER A 182 15.25 10.69 4.48
CA SER A 182 16.12 10.81 3.29
C SER A 182 17.59 11.04 3.65
N ASP A 183 17.83 11.59 4.84
CA ASP A 183 19.16 11.81 5.42
C ASP A 183 19.72 10.49 5.99
N PRO A 184 20.89 10.02 5.56
CA PRO A 184 21.52 8.81 6.10
C PRO A 184 21.97 8.94 7.57
N LEU A 185 22.02 10.16 8.13
CA LEU A 185 22.51 10.47 9.47
C LEU A 185 23.92 9.93 9.72
N SER A 186 24.78 10.09 8.71
CA SER A 186 26.12 9.52 8.63
C SER A 186 27.26 10.54 8.68
N GLU A 187 26.94 11.83 8.61
CA GLU A 187 27.96 12.88 8.69
C GLU A 187 28.48 13.06 10.12
N LYS A 188 29.75 13.42 10.23
CA LYS A 188 30.38 13.79 11.50
C LYS A 188 29.76 15.06 12.09
N GLU A 189 29.52 16.05 11.23
CA GLU A 189 28.88 17.32 11.56
C GLU A 189 27.85 17.64 10.48
N PRO A 190 26.57 17.90 10.82
CA PRO A 190 25.54 18.20 9.83
C PRO A 190 25.89 19.44 9.01
N SER A 191 25.94 19.30 7.68
CA SER A 191 26.20 20.40 6.76
C SER A 191 24.94 20.81 5.99
N GLN A 192 24.79 22.11 5.68
CA GLN A 192 23.64 22.60 4.92
C GLN A 192 23.64 22.06 3.48
N GLU A 193 24.84 21.85 2.90
CA GLU A 193 25.01 21.28 1.56
C GLU A 193 24.51 19.84 1.49
N ALA A 194 24.90 19.00 2.44
CA ALA A 194 24.44 17.61 2.49
C ALA A 194 22.94 17.53 2.81
N SER A 195 22.45 18.33 3.75
CA SER A 195 21.00 18.44 4.02
C SER A 195 20.21 18.74 2.76
N ASN A 196 20.69 19.67 1.92
CA ASN A 196 20.07 19.96 0.62
C ASN A 196 20.19 18.80 -0.37
N TYR A 197 21.30 18.05 -0.34
CA TYR A 197 21.54 16.90 -1.22
C TYR A 197 20.64 15.68 -0.92
N TYR A 198 20.27 15.51 0.36
CA TYR A 198 19.38 14.45 0.81
C TYR A 198 17.90 14.77 0.62
N ARG A 199 17.52 16.04 0.47
CA ARG A 199 16.11 16.43 0.34
C ARG A 199 15.41 15.63 -0.76
N ASN A 200 14.29 15.03 -0.40
CA ASN A 200 13.40 14.37 -1.35
C ASN A 200 12.10 15.16 -1.50
N SER A 201 12.15 16.21 -2.32
CA SER A 201 10.95 17.01 -2.64
C SER A 201 9.88 16.20 -3.37
N SER A 202 10.25 15.16 -4.12
CA SER A 202 9.29 14.31 -4.83
C SER A 202 8.41 13.53 -3.85
N GLN A 203 8.98 12.97 -2.80
CA GLN A 203 8.23 12.31 -1.72
C GLN A 203 7.28 13.29 -1.02
N ALA A 204 7.77 14.48 -0.68
CA ALA A 204 6.96 15.49 0.00
C ALA A 204 5.76 15.94 -0.85
N TRP A 205 5.98 16.21 -2.14
CA TRP A 205 4.92 16.55 -3.08
C TRP A 205 3.95 15.40 -3.30
N ASN A 206 4.44 14.15 -3.44
CA ASN A 206 3.59 12.96 -3.52
C ASN A 206 2.61 12.90 -2.34
N ASN A 207 3.13 13.09 -1.12
CA ASN A 207 2.34 13.03 0.10
C ASN A 207 1.28 14.14 0.15
N TRP A 208 1.63 15.38 -0.19
CA TRP A 208 0.69 16.49 -0.23
C TRP A 208 -0.39 16.32 -1.30
N ILE A 209 0.01 15.96 -2.52
CA ILE A 209 -0.92 15.71 -3.63
C ILE A 209 -1.88 14.58 -3.25
N PHE A 210 -1.36 13.49 -2.68
CA PHE A 210 -2.18 12.36 -2.25
C PHE A 210 -3.26 12.79 -1.25
N ILE A 211 -2.88 13.52 -0.20
CA ILE A 211 -3.82 13.97 0.84
C ILE A 211 -4.89 14.88 0.24
N ILE A 212 -4.49 15.89 -0.54
CA ILE A 212 -5.42 16.86 -1.16
C ILE A 212 -6.39 16.14 -2.11
N CYS A 213 -5.87 15.29 -3.01
CA CYS A 213 -6.69 14.55 -3.95
C CYS A 213 -7.63 13.58 -3.25
N MET A 214 -7.17 12.87 -2.21
CA MET A 214 -8.05 11.96 -1.47
C MET A 214 -9.18 12.69 -0.77
N VAL A 215 -8.92 13.81 -0.11
CA VAL A 215 -9.98 14.63 0.50
C VAL A 215 -11.00 15.04 -0.55
N PHE A 216 -10.55 15.59 -1.68
CA PHE A 216 -11.42 16.03 -2.77
C PHE A 216 -12.25 14.89 -3.36
N LEU A 217 -11.60 13.78 -3.72
CA LEU A 217 -12.30 12.62 -4.28
C LEU A 217 -13.29 12.05 -3.28
N PHE A 218 -12.94 11.99 -1.99
CA PHE A 218 -13.81 11.44 -0.96
C PHE A 218 -15.06 12.30 -0.77
N THR A 219 -14.93 13.63 -0.82
CA THR A 219 -16.06 14.56 -0.85
C THR A 219 -16.97 14.28 -2.06
N ILE A 220 -16.41 14.09 -3.25
CA ILE A 220 -17.19 13.73 -4.45
C ILE A 220 -17.92 12.40 -4.27
N TYR A 221 -17.22 11.38 -3.77
CA TYR A 221 -17.79 10.05 -3.53
C TYR A 221 -19.00 10.13 -2.58
N CYS A 222 -18.86 10.84 -1.46
CA CYS A 222 -19.94 11.06 -0.51
C CYS A 222 -21.14 11.78 -1.15
N ALA A 223 -20.89 12.82 -1.94
CA ALA A 223 -21.94 13.55 -2.64
C ALA A 223 -22.69 12.66 -3.65
N LEU A 224 -21.96 11.83 -4.42
CA LEU A 224 -22.54 10.89 -5.38
C LEU A 224 -23.38 9.82 -4.69
N VAL A 225 -22.87 9.22 -3.62
CA VAL A 225 -23.60 8.21 -2.84
C VAL A 225 -24.89 8.82 -2.28
N ASN A 226 -24.84 10.01 -1.69
CA ASN A 226 -26.03 10.68 -1.16
C ASN A 226 -27.07 11.00 -2.25
N LYS A 227 -26.62 11.44 -3.43
CA LYS A 227 -27.49 11.75 -4.56
C LYS A 227 -28.14 10.51 -5.17
N LEU A 228 -27.37 9.42 -5.32
CA LEU A 228 -27.82 8.19 -5.98
C LEU A 228 -28.60 7.27 -5.04
N ALA A 229 -28.33 7.32 -3.73
CA ALA A 229 -28.95 6.42 -2.78
C ALA A 229 -30.45 6.72 -2.55
N ARG A 230 -30.97 7.94 -2.81
CA ARG A 230 -32.37 8.32 -2.49
C ARG A 230 -32.88 7.79 -1.13
N GLY A 231 -31.99 7.65 -0.12
CA GLY A 231 -32.30 7.06 1.19
C GLY A 231 -32.13 5.54 1.36
N GLN A 232 -31.81 4.77 0.31
CA GLN A 232 -31.48 3.34 0.39
C GLN A 232 -29.96 3.09 0.50
N ASN A 233 -29.49 2.87 1.73
CA ASN A 233 -28.11 2.46 2.00
C ASN A 233 -27.91 0.97 1.69
N SER A 234 -27.34 0.64 0.53
CA SER A 234 -26.97 -0.76 0.25
C SER A 234 -25.83 -1.20 1.16
N LYS A 235 -25.90 -2.43 1.70
CA LYS A 235 -24.85 -3.02 2.54
C LYS A 235 -23.48 -3.00 1.85
N ALA A 236 -23.47 -3.18 0.53
CA ALA A 236 -22.26 -3.13 -0.30
C ALA A 236 -21.64 -1.72 -0.35
N SER A 237 -22.44 -0.66 -0.54
CA SER A 237 -21.95 0.72 -0.55
C SER A 237 -21.34 1.12 0.79
N ARG A 238 -21.97 0.70 1.90
CA ARG A 238 -21.45 0.95 3.26
C ARG A 238 -20.12 0.23 3.52
N ALA A 239 -20.01 -1.03 3.10
CA ALA A 239 -18.76 -1.79 3.25
C ALA A 239 -17.62 -1.11 2.48
N ILE A 240 -17.89 -0.71 1.24
CA ILE A 240 -16.96 0.03 0.38
C ILE A 240 -16.48 1.34 1.04
N PHE A 241 -17.39 2.11 1.61
CA PHE A 241 -17.06 3.37 2.29
C PHE A 241 -16.10 3.14 3.47
N ILE A 242 -16.42 2.16 4.33
CA ILE A 242 -15.59 1.82 5.50
C ILE A 242 -14.18 1.39 5.05
N GLN A 243 -14.05 0.58 4.00
CA GLN A 243 -12.75 0.19 3.45
C GLN A 243 -11.91 1.40 3.07
N CYS A 244 -12.52 2.36 2.36
CA CYS A 244 -11.84 3.57 1.92
C CYS A 244 -11.43 4.45 3.11
N CYS A 245 -12.26 4.58 4.15
CA CYS A 245 -11.89 5.30 5.38
C CYS A 245 -10.64 4.71 6.04
N ILE A 246 -10.59 3.38 6.18
CA ILE A 246 -9.46 2.69 6.83
C ILE A 246 -8.18 2.92 6.05
N ILE A 247 -8.20 2.70 4.74
CA ILE A 247 -7.03 2.88 3.86
C ILE A 247 -6.57 4.35 3.89
N CYS A 248 -7.50 5.30 3.74
CA CYS A 248 -7.16 6.72 3.72
C CYS A 248 -6.59 7.19 5.05
N PHE A 249 -7.07 6.68 6.18
CA PHE A 249 -6.56 7.01 7.51
C PHE A 249 -5.08 6.65 7.64
N PHE A 250 -4.72 5.37 7.42
CA PHE A 250 -3.34 4.92 7.57
C PHE A 250 -2.39 5.58 6.56
N ASN A 251 -2.86 5.79 5.32
CA ASN A 251 -2.04 6.43 4.31
C ASN A 251 -1.78 7.91 4.63
N SER A 252 -2.81 8.63 5.12
CA SER A 252 -2.69 10.04 5.51
C SER A 252 -1.81 10.20 6.74
N CYS A 253 -1.98 9.36 7.76
CA CYS A 253 -1.10 9.37 8.94
C CYS A 253 0.37 9.17 8.56
N THR A 254 0.66 8.20 7.69
CA THR A 254 2.01 7.90 7.23
C THR A 254 2.58 9.04 6.38
N ALA A 255 1.79 9.61 5.47
CA ALA A 255 2.18 10.75 4.63
C ALA A 255 2.52 11.99 5.46
N ILE A 256 1.68 12.33 6.44
CA ILE A 256 1.91 13.44 7.37
C ILE A 256 3.15 13.16 8.21
N PHE A 257 3.28 11.96 8.77
CA PHE A 257 4.43 11.56 9.58
C PHE A 257 5.75 11.78 8.83
N TYR A 258 5.89 11.27 7.61
CA TYR A 258 7.12 11.43 6.83
C TYR A 258 7.36 12.87 6.38
N ASN A 259 6.31 13.66 6.13
CA ASN A 259 6.47 15.08 5.86
C ASN A 259 6.96 15.85 7.09
N VAL A 260 6.46 15.53 8.29
CA VAL A 260 6.94 16.13 9.55
C VAL A 260 8.39 15.70 9.84
N LEU A 261 8.71 14.43 9.61
CA LEU A 261 10.06 13.87 9.81
C LEU A 261 11.12 14.60 8.98
N ALA A 262 10.75 15.19 7.85
CA ALA A 262 11.65 15.98 7.01
C ALA A 262 12.06 17.33 7.64
N PHE A 263 11.35 17.80 8.67
CA PHE A 263 11.63 19.08 9.35
C PHE A 263 12.11 18.90 10.78
N ILE A 264 11.54 17.94 11.51
CA ILE A 264 11.86 17.68 12.90
C ILE A 264 11.87 16.18 13.17
N THR A 265 12.68 15.72 14.13
CA THR A 265 12.61 14.36 14.65
C THR A 265 11.52 14.29 15.71
N PRO A 266 10.41 13.55 15.50
CA PRO A 266 9.33 13.44 16.47
C PRO A 266 9.74 12.66 17.74
N SER A 267 8.89 12.71 18.76
CA SER A 267 9.09 11.91 19.97
C SER A 267 9.05 10.40 19.68
N PRO A 268 9.67 9.55 20.51
CA PRO A 268 9.69 8.10 20.29
C PRO A 268 8.30 7.47 20.10
N ALA A 269 7.28 7.95 20.82
CA ALA A 269 5.91 7.45 20.66
C ALA A 269 5.33 7.75 19.27
N ILE A 270 5.61 8.94 18.73
CA ILE A 270 5.17 9.33 17.38
C ILE A 270 5.92 8.54 16.30
N LEU A 271 7.22 8.28 16.51
CA LEU A 271 8.01 7.45 15.60
C LEU A 271 7.48 6.00 15.52
N VAL A 272 7.15 5.41 16.67
CA VAL A 272 6.52 4.08 16.73
C VAL A 272 5.17 4.08 16.03
N PHE A 273 4.35 5.11 16.30
CA PHE A 273 3.05 5.27 15.63
C PHE A 273 3.20 5.39 14.12
N GLY A 274 4.14 6.21 13.63
CA GLY A 274 4.42 6.36 12.20
C GLY A 274 4.83 5.05 11.55
N GLN A 275 5.71 4.28 12.20
CA GLN A 275 6.12 2.97 11.73
C GLN A 275 4.94 1.98 11.67
N LEU A 276 4.11 1.93 12.71
CA LEU A 276 2.91 1.08 12.73
C LEU A 276 1.90 1.49 11.66
N CYS A 277 1.68 2.80 11.45
CA CYS A 277 0.81 3.29 10.38
C CYS A 277 1.31 2.84 9.02
N TRP A 278 2.62 2.92 8.75
CA TRP A 278 3.18 2.49 7.47
C TRP A 278 3.06 0.97 7.26
N SER A 279 3.33 0.18 8.30
CA SER A 279 3.15 -1.28 8.28
C SER A 279 1.69 -1.67 8.04
N ILE A 280 0.75 -1.05 8.76
CA ILE A 280 -0.69 -1.35 8.63
C ILE A 280 -1.24 -0.84 7.30
N ASN A 281 -0.73 0.27 6.76
CA ASN A 281 -1.18 0.82 5.48
C ASN A 281 -1.15 -0.23 4.36
N HIS A 282 -0.03 -0.96 4.25
CA HIS A 282 0.15 -1.99 3.21
C HIS A 282 -0.42 -3.36 3.59
N GLY A 283 -0.64 -3.64 4.89
CA GLY A 283 -1.28 -4.86 5.35
C GLY A 283 -2.81 -4.83 5.39
N CYS A 284 -3.41 -3.66 5.59
CA CYS A 284 -4.85 -3.52 5.74
C CYS A 284 -5.66 -3.92 4.49
N PRO A 285 -5.19 -3.73 3.23
CA PRO A 285 -5.95 -4.16 2.06
C PRO A 285 -6.14 -5.67 2.01
N ALA A 286 -5.12 -6.46 2.36
CA ALA A 286 -5.24 -7.92 2.46
C ALA A 286 -6.33 -8.34 3.46
N LEU A 287 -6.33 -7.74 4.66
CA LEU A 287 -7.34 -7.98 5.68
C LEU A 287 -8.74 -7.58 5.21
N ILE A 288 -8.85 -6.43 4.53
CA ILE A 288 -10.09 -5.95 3.92
C ILE A 288 -10.62 -6.96 2.89
N TYR A 289 -9.76 -7.51 2.03
CA TYR A 289 -10.20 -8.47 1.02
C TYR A 289 -10.75 -9.77 1.63
N VAL A 290 -10.10 -10.32 2.66
CA VAL A 290 -10.58 -11.58 3.28
C VAL A 290 -11.75 -11.39 4.23
N THR A 291 -12.00 -10.17 4.72
CA THR A 291 -13.09 -9.89 5.67
C THR A 291 -14.32 -9.25 5.02
N MET A 292 -14.13 -8.37 4.04
CA MET A 292 -15.19 -7.50 3.49
C MET A 292 -15.47 -7.71 2.00
N ASN A 293 -14.68 -8.52 1.28
CA ASN A 293 -15.01 -8.91 -0.10
C ASN A 293 -15.68 -10.29 -0.11
N ASP A 294 -16.99 -10.34 -0.38
CA ASP A 294 -17.78 -11.57 -0.25
C ASP A 294 -17.25 -12.75 -1.07
N THR A 295 -16.85 -12.49 -2.33
CA THR A 295 -16.34 -13.54 -3.20
C THR A 295 -14.98 -14.04 -2.72
N ILE A 296 -14.03 -13.13 -2.41
CA ILE A 296 -12.71 -13.52 -1.92
C ILE A 296 -12.83 -14.25 -0.58
N ARG A 297 -13.57 -13.69 0.37
CA ARG A 297 -13.81 -14.28 1.69
C ARG A 297 -14.38 -15.69 1.61
N ARG A 298 -15.39 -15.91 0.75
CA ARG A 298 -16.00 -17.22 0.58
C ARG A 298 -15.01 -18.24 0.03
N GLU A 299 -14.27 -17.88 -1.02
CA GLU A 299 -13.29 -18.80 -1.62
C GLU A 299 -12.08 -19.03 -0.73
N PHE A 300 -11.65 -18.02 0.02
CA PHE A 300 -10.59 -18.13 1.01
C PHE A 300 -10.96 -19.10 2.14
N LYS A 301 -12.20 -18.99 2.66
CA LYS A 301 -12.71 -19.97 3.65
C LYS A 301 -12.74 -21.40 3.10
N LYS A 302 -13.14 -21.59 1.83
CA LYS A 302 -13.09 -22.91 1.20
C LYS A 302 -11.66 -23.45 1.08
N LEU A 303 -10.70 -22.58 0.76
CA LEU A 303 -9.30 -22.95 0.63
C LEU A 303 -8.69 -23.39 1.96
N ILE A 304 -8.94 -22.63 3.04
CA ILE A 304 -8.35 -22.89 4.37
C ILE A 304 -9.08 -24.03 5.09
N PHE A 305 -10.41 -24.04 5.08
CA PHE A 305 -11.20 -24.99 5.88
C PHE A 305 -11.63 -26.24 5.11
N ARG A 306 -11.25 -26.38 3.83
CA ARG A 306 -11.66 -27.49 2.94
C ARG A 306 -13.17 -27.79 2.96
N VAL A 307 -13.99 -26.77 3.24
CA VAL A 307 -15.45 -26.94 3.24
C VAL A 307 -15.91 -26.99 1.79
N THR A 308 -16.07 -28.21 1.27
CA THR A 308 -16.79 -28.47 0.03
C THR A 308 -18.21 -27.99 0.25
N ALA A 309 -18.57 -26.83 -0.28
CA ALA A 309 -19.95 -26.38 -0.25
C ALA A 309 -20.79 -27.42 -1.01
N THR A 310 -21.65 -28.11 -0.27
CA THR A 310 -22.73 -28.92 -0.83
C THR A 310 -23.44 -28.07 -1.87
N LYS A 311 -23.53 -28.56 -3.12
CA LYS A 311 -24.38 -27.93 -4.13
C LYS A 311 -25.78 -27.85 -3.52
N VAL A 312 -26.26 -26.64 -3.26
CA VAL A 312 -27.70 -26.44 -3.14
C VAL A 312 -28.19 -26.59 -4.57
N GLU A 313 -28.74 -27.76 -4.89
CA GLU A 313 -29.57 -27.92 -6.07
C GLU A 313 -30.71 -26.93 -5.93
N GLU A 314 -30.73 -25.91 -6.80
CA GLU A 314 -31.94 -25.14 -7.07
C GLU A 314 -32.96 -26.14 -7.63
N GLY A 315 -33.74 -26.73 -6.73
CA GLY A 315 -34.90 -27.51 -7.08
C GLY A 315 -35.85 -26.59 -7.84
N THR A 316 -35.89 -26.76 -9.16
CA THR A 316 -36.98 -26.33 -10.02
C THR A 316 -38.28 -26.94 -9.50
N SER A 317 -38.93 -26.22 -8.58
CA SER A 317 -40.35 -26.35 -8.32
C SER A 317 -41.08 -25.68 -9.48
N SER A 318 -41.23 -26.42 -10.58
CA SER A 318 -42.19 -26.08 -11.62
C SER A 318 -43.58 -26.22 -11.01
N ALA A 319 -44.18 -25.08 -10.66
CA ALA A 319 -45.60 -24.97 -10.37
C ALA A 319 -46.38 -25.45 -11.61
N GLY A 320 -46.84 -26.70 -11.57
CA GLY A 320 -47.79 -27.24 -12.52
C GLY A 320 -49.15 -26.60 -12.31
N VAL A 321 -49.43 -25.54 -13.07
CA VAL A 321 -50.78 -25.01 -13.28
C VAL A 321 -51.59 -26.11 -13.97
N LYS A 322 -52.43 -26.82 -13.22
CA LYS A 322 -53.48 -27.67 -13.79
C LYS A 322 -54.65 -26.78 -14.18
N THR A 323 -54.71 -26.43 -15.46
CA THR A 323 -55.92 -25.98 -16.13
C THR A 323 -56.84 -27.19 -16.30
N MET A 324 -57.91 -27.29 -15.50
CA MET A 324 -59.05 -28.16 -15.81
C MET A 324 -60.19 -27.30 -16.33
N THR A 325 -60.37 -27.34 -17.65
CA THR A 325 -61.53 -26.85 -18.35
C THR A 325 -62.66 -27.89 -18.26
N GLN A 326 -63.85 -27.43 -17.88
CA GLN A 326 -65.10 -28.20 -17.86
C GLN A 326 -65.45 -28.81 -19.22
N SER A 327 -66.07 -30.01 -19.21
CA SER A 327 -67.29 -30.26 -20.02
C SER A 327 -68.04 -31.53 -19.56
N ARG A 328 -69.36 -31.40 -19.36
CA ARG A 328 -70.47 -32.29 -19.81
C ARG A 328 -70.39 -33.78 -19.37
N ILE A 329 -71.34 -34.38 -18.66
CA ILE A 329 -72.82 -34.38 -18.64
C ILE A 329 -73.27 -34.75 -17.22
#